data_AF-A0A1M4SGL5-F1
#
_entry.id   AF-A0A1M4SGL5-F1
#
_cell.length_a   1.000
_cell.length_b   1.000
_cell.length_c   1.000
_cell.angle_alpha   90.00
_cell.angle_beta   90.00
_cell.angle_gamma   90.00
#
_symmetry.space_group_name_H-M   'P 1'
#
loop_
_entity.id
_entity.type
_entity.pdbx_description
1 polymer ?
#
loop_
_entity_poly.entity_id
_entity_poly.type
_entity_poly.pdbx_seq_one_letter_code
_entity_poly.pdbx_strand_id
1 'polypeptide(L)'
;MANTKSAKKRIKITKVRTLRNRRVKNAVKIAIKDFMSKLNSGDVTAATEAFKNAVRVLDKAVTKGVLHKNNAANKKSKLASKLNKVLSASAESTSA
;
A
#
# COMPACT_ATOMS: atom_id res chain seq x y z
N MET A 1 3.48 -2.45 34.02
CA MET A 1 2.46 -1.62 34.71
C MET A 1 2.85 -0.15 34.60
N ALA A 2 1.91 0.78 34.35
CA ALA A 2 2.24 2.20 34.31
C ALA A 2 2.12 2.81 35.71
N ASN A 3 3.25 3.04 36.35
CA ASN A 3 3.31 3.46 37.75
C ASN A 3 3.13 4.99 37.92
N THR A 4 3.37 5.78 36.87
CA THR A 4 3.19 7.24 36.90
C THR A 4 1.91 7.67 36.16
N LYS A 5 1.31 8.80 36.57
CA LYS A 5 0.12 9.38 35.92
C LYS A 5 0.37 9.68 34.43
N SER A 6 1.56 10.17 34.10
CA SER A 6 1.99 10.43 32.72
C SER A 6 2.06 9.13 31.89
N ALA A 7 2.61 8.04 32.44
CA ALA A 7 2.65 6.75 31.76
C ALA A 7 1.24 6.18 31.49
N LYS A 8 0.31 6.26 32.46
CA LYS A 8 -1.08 5.84 32.27
C LYS A 8 -1.75 6.62 31.12
N LYS A 9 -1.50 7.93 31.04
CA LYS A 9 -1.97 8.78 29.92
C LYS A 9 -1.38 8.36 28.58
N ARG A 10 -0.06 8.08 28.52
CA ARG A 10 0.61 7.62 27.29
C ARG A 10 0.03 6.31 26.78
N ILE A 11 -0.27 5.34 27.64
CA ILE A 11 -0.92 4.07 27.25
C ILE A 11 -2.26 4.32 26.56
N LYS A 12 -3.12 5.17 27.14
CA LYS A 12 -4.42 5.51 26.55
C LYS A 12 -4.27 6.14 25.15
N ILE A 13 -3.35 7.10 25.01
CA ILE A 13 -3.08 7.76 23.73
C ILE A 13 -2.53 6.76 22.69
N THR A 14 -1.59 5.91 23.10
CA THR A 14 -1.02 4.88 22.23
C THR A 14 -2.09 3.91 21.74
N LYS A 15 -3.01 3.45 22.59
CA LYS A 15 -4.12 2.56 22.17
C LYS A 15 -4.93 3.16 21.02
N VAL A 16 -5.30 4.44 21.14
CA VAL A 16 -6.08 5.14 20.11
C VAL A 16 -5.26 5.32 18.82
N ARG A 17 -3.99 5.70 18.91
CA ARG A 17 -3.10 5.85 17.75
C ARG A 17 -2.87 4.53 17.03
N THR A 18 -2.66 3.44 17.79
CA THR A 18 -2.48 2.10 17.24
C THR A 18 -3.70 1.63 16.46
N LEU A 19 -4.92 1.87 16.95
CA LEU A 19 -6.14 1.52 16.23
C LEU A 19 -6.28 2.27 14.90
N ARG A 20 -6.00 3.58 14.89
CA ARG A 20 -6.01 4.39 13.65
C ARG A 20 -4.96 3.90 12.65
N ASN A 21 -3.74 3.66 13.12
CA ASN A 21 -2.64 3.18 12.27
C ASN A 21 -2.93 1.79 11.71
N ARG A 22 -3.56 0.91 12.50
CA ARG A 22 -3.97 -0.42 12.04
C ARG A 22 -4.93 -0.35 10.86
N ARG A 23 -5.96 0.52 10.92
CA ARG A 23 -6.91 0.70 9.83
C ARG A 23 -6.22 1.16 8.54
N VAL A 24 -5.34 2.16 8.63
CA VAL A 24 -4.61 2.67 7.46
C VAL A 24 -3.65 1.61 6.89
N LYS A 25 -2.90 0.89 7.74
CA LYS A 25 -2.02 -0.20 7.29
C LYS A 25 -2.80 -1.33 6.61
N ASN A 26 -3.98 -1.67 7.13
CA ASN A 26 -4.84 -2.68 6.51
C ASN A 26 -5.35 -2.22 5.15
N ALA A 27 -5.80 -0.97 5.01
CA ALA A 27 -6.23 -0.45 3.71
C ALA A 27 -5.13 -0.53 2.65
N VAL A 28 -3.88 -0.18 3.02
CA VAL A 28 -2.71 -0.35 2.14
C VAL A 28 -2.50 -1.82 1.76
N LYS A 29 -2.59 -2.75 2.72
CA LYS A 29 -2.42 -4.19 2.47
C LYS A 29 -3.50 -4.72 1.52
N ILE A 30 -4.76 -4.29 1.70
CA ILE A 30 -5.89 -4.69 0.86
C ILE A 30 -5.69 -4.18 -0.57
N ALA A 31 -5.35 -2.90 -0.75
CA ALA A 31 -5.12 -2.33 -2.08
C ALA A 31 -3.98 -3.04 -2.85
N ILE A 32 -2.90 -3.41 -2.15
CA ILE A 32 -1.81 -4.19 -2.74
C ILE A 32 -2.27 -5.59 -3.12
N LYS A 33 -3.08 -6.24 -2.27
CA LYS A 33 -3.62 -7.58 -2.55
C LYS A 33 -4.57 -7.57 -3.74
N ASP A 34 -5.44 -6.57 -3.84
CA ASP A 34 -6.36 -6.38 -4.98
C ASP A 34 -5.60 -6.24 -6.30
N PHE A 35 -4.57 -5.40 -6.33
CA PHE A 35 -3.69 -5.26 -7.49
C PHE A 35 -3.01 -6.59 -7.89
N MET A 36 -2.47 -7.33 -6.92
CA MET A 36 -1.83 -8.62 -7.20
C MET A 36 -2.84 -9.66 -7.71
N SER A 37 -4.07 -9.64 -7.19
CA SER A 37 -5.14 -10.52 -7.66
C SER A 37 -5.49 -10.26 -9.12
N LYS A 38 -5.60 -8.98 -9.51
CA LYS A 38 -5.93 -8.56 -10.89
C LYS A 38 -4.80 -8.79 -11.88
N LEU A 39 -3.55 -8.63 -11.43
CA LEU A 39 -2.39 -9.04 -12.23
C LEU A 39 -2.39 -10.54 -12.51
N ASN A 40 -2.71 -11.36 -11.50
CA ASN A 40 -2.74 -12.81 -11.66
C ASN A 40 -3.89 -13.29 -12.55
N SER A 41 -5.01 -12.55 -12.61
CA SER A 41 -6.12 -12.86 -13.50
C SER A 41 -5.88 -12.43 -14.96
N GLY A 42 -4.75 -11.78 -15.26
CA GLY A 42 -4.36 -11.41 -16.63
C GLY A 42 -5.11 -10.21 -17.22
N ASP A 43 -5.96 -9.54 -16.44
CA ASP A 43 -6.72 -8.38 -16.91
C ASP A 43 -5.89 -7.09 -16.74
N VAL A 44 -5.24 -6.70 -17.83
CA VAL A 44 -4.34 -5.54 -17.86
C VAL A 44 -5.09 -4.25 -17.53
N THR A 45 -6.32 -4.10 -18.01
CA THR A 45 -7.11 -2.88 -17.80
C THR A 45 -7.46 -2.71 -16.32
N ALA A 46 -8.02 -3.74 -15.70
CA ALA A 46 -8.35 -3.75 -14.29
C ALA A 46 -7.11 -3.61 -13.40
N ALA A 47 -5.96 -4.18 -13.81
CA ALA A 47 -4.70 -4.04 -13.10
C ALA A 47 -4.18 -2.60 -13.09
N THR A 48 -4.31 -1.86 -14.21
CA THR A 48 -3.90 -0.44 -14.26
C THR A 48 -4.76 0.45 -13.35
N GLU A 49 -6.06 0.20 -13.27
CA GLU A 49 -6.96 0.94 -12.37
C GLU A 49 -6.66 0.62 -10.91
N ALA A 50 -6.46 -0.66 -10.59
CA ALA A 50 -6.06 -1.09 -9.25
C ALA A 50 -4.72 -0.50 -8.84
N PHE A 51 -3.78 -0.34 -9.78
CA PHE A 51 -2.51 0.34 -9.53
C PHE A 51 -2.71 1.81 -9.15
N LYS A 52 -3.52 2.57 -9.92
CA LYS A 52 -3.84 3.97 -9.60
C LYS A 52 -4.45 4.10 -8.21
N ASN A 53 -5.37 3.19 -7.86
CA ASN A 53 -5.98 3.13 -6.53
C ASN A 53 -4.95 2.82 -5.43
N ALA A 54 -4.06 1.85 -5.65
CA ALA A 54 -3.00 1.51 -4.71
C ALA A 54 -2.03 2.67 -4.46
N VAL A 55 -1.63 3.39 -5.51
CA VAL A 55 -0.80 4.61 -5.40
C VAL A 55 -1.49 5.68 -4.55
N ARG A 56 -2.77 5.97 -4.84
CA ARG A 56 -3.57 6.94 -4.08
C ARG A 56 -3.65 6.58 -2.59
N VAL A 57 -3.84 5.31 -2.27
CA VAL A 57 -3.92 4.83 -0.87
C VAL A 57 -2.56 4.93 -0.17
N LEU A 58 -1.46 4.62 -0.87
CA LEU A 58 -0.10 4.76 -0.33
C LEU A 58 0.23 6.21 -0.01
N ASP A 59 -0.07 7.14 -0.90
CA ASP A 59 0.23 8.56 -0.69
C ASP A 59 -0.63 9.16 0.43
N LYS A 60 -1.91 8.77 0.52
CA LYS A 60 -2.76 9.11 1.67
C LYS A 60 -2.25 8.54 3.00
N ALA A 61 -1.53 7.42 2.99
CA ALA A 61 -0.94 6.86 4.20
C ALA A 61 0.32 7.63 4.64
N VAL A 62 1.03 8.24 3.69
CA VAL A 62 2.17 9.15 3.97
C VAL A 62 1.67 10.46 4.56
N THR A 63 0.63 11.09 3.98
CA THR A 63 0.09 12.35 4.51
C THR A 63 -0.47 12.19 5.93
N LYS A 64 -1.02 11.02 6.26
CA LYS A 64 -1.47 10.67 7.62
C LYS A 64 -0.32 10.32 8.59
N GLY A 65 0.94 10.33 8.13
CA GLY A 65 2.12 10.02 8.94
C GLY A 65 2.23 8.55 9.37
N VAL A 66 1.48 7.64 8.73
CA VAL A 66 1.48 6.21 9.08
C VAL A 66 2.61 5.45 8.38
N LEU A 67 2.99 5.89 7.18
CA LEU A 67 4.11 5.35 6.41
C LEU A 67 5.13 6.46 6.12
N HIS A 68 6.41 6.11 6.18
CA HIS A 68 7.48 7.00 5.74
C HIS A 68 7.48 7.12 4.21
N LYS A 69 7.88 8.29 3.69
CA LYS A 69 7.95 8.58 2.25
C LYS A 69 8.73 7.53 1.46
N ASN A 70 9.87 7.06 1.99
CA ASN A 70 10.69 6.04 1.32
C ASN A 70 10.00 4.67 1.30
N ASN A 71 9.23 4.32 2.33
CA ASN A 71 8.49 3.04 2.34
C ASN A 71 7.39 3.07 1.27
N ALA A 72 6.67 4.18 1.15
CA ALA A 72 5.69 4.37 0.08
C ALA A 72 6.35 4.35 -1.31
N ALA A 73 7.47 5.05 -1.50
CA ALA A 73 8.22 5.04 -2.76
C ALA A 73 8.69 3.63 -3.16
N ASN A 74 9.28 2.88 -2.22
CA ASN A 74 9.72 1.50 -2.47
C ASN A 74 8.55 0.59 -2.87
N LYS A 75 7.37 0.77 -2.26
CA LYS A 75 6.17 0.02 -2.63
C LYS A 75 5.66 0.42 -4.02
N LYS A 76 5.58 1.72 -4.33
CA LYS A 76 5.16 2.21 -5.64
C LYS A 76 6.07 1.67 -6.75
N SER A 77 7.38 1.75 -6.55
CA SER A 77 8.38 1.20 -7.47
C SER A 77 8.17 -0.29 -7.72
N LYS A 78 8.05 -1.12 -6.67
CA LYS A 78 7.80 -2.56 -6.81
C LYS A 78 6.52 -2.90 -7.57
N LEU A 79 5.43 -2.17 -7.35
CA LEU A 79 4.18 -2.39 -8.06
C LEU A 79 4.29 -1.99 -9.55
N ALA A 80 4.94 -0.86 -9.82
CA ALA A 80 5.17 -0.39 -11.19
C ALA A 80 6.05 -1.35 -11.98
N SER A 81 7.15 -1.84 -11.42
CA SER A 81 8.02 -2.83 -12.08
C SER A 81 7.28 -4.11 -12.45
N LYS A 82 6.34 -4.56 -11.60
CA LYS A 82 5.52 -5.75 -11.89
C LYS A 82 4.54 -5.50 -13.04
N LEU A 83 3.86 -4.36 -13.03
CA LEU A 83 2.94 -3.99 -14.12
C LEU A 83 3.70 -3.86 -15.44
N ASN A 84 4.85 -3.17 -15.42
CA ASN A 84 5.69 -3.00 -16.60
C ASN A 84 6.21 -4.32 -17.15
N LYS A 85 6.58 -5.28 -16.27
CA LYS A 85 7.01 -6.61 -16.71
C LYS A 85 5.91 -7.37 -17.46
N VAL A 86 4.66 -7.23 -17.03
CA VAL A 86 3.52 -7.85 -17.73
C VAL A 86 3.29 -7.16 -19.08
N LEU A 87 3.36 -5.82 -19.11
CA LEU A 87 3.22 -5.05 -20.36
C LEU A 87 4.35 -5.31 -21.36
N SER A 88 5.60 -5.46 -20.90
CA SER A 88 6.74 -5.74 -21.77
C SER A 88 6.67 -7.17 -22.33
N ALA A 89 6.22 -8.14 -21.53
CA ALA A 89 6.02 -9.51 -21.99
C ALA A 89 4.94 -9.62 -23.08
N SER A 90 3.90 -8.77 -23.05
CA SER A 90 2.91 -8.71 -24.14
C SER A 90 3.41 -7.99 -25.40
N ALA A 91 4.44 -7.14 -25.29
CA ALA A 91 5.01 -6.42 -26.43
C ALA A 91 5.99 -7.29 -27.24
N GLU A 92 6.70 -8.22 -26.60
CA GLU A 92 7.62 -9.15 -27.28
C GLU A 92 6.89 -10.17 -28.18
N SER A 93 5.59 -10.43 -27.96
CA SER A 93 4.80 -11.35 -28.79
C SER A 93 4.13 -10.69 -30.01
N THR A 94 4.23 -9.36 -30.17
CA THR A 94 3.62 -8.63 -31.30
C THR A 94 4.63 -8.27 -32.40
N SER A 95 5.90 -8.65 -32.22
CA SER A 95 7.02 -8.32 -33.14
C SER A 95 7.66 -9.56 -33.81
N ALA A 96 6.96 -10.68 -33.85
CA ALA A 96 7.30 -11.87 -34.64
C ALA A 96 6.14 -12.22 -35.56
#